data_AF-A0A1F5SW84-F1
#
_entry.id   AF-A0A1F5SW84-F1
#
_cell.length_a   1.000
_cell.length_b   1.000
_cell.length_c   1.000
_cell.angle_alpha   90.00
_cell.angle_beta   90.00
_cell.angle_gamma   90.00
#
_symmetry.space_group_name_H-M   'P 1'
#
loop_
_entity.id
_entity.type
_entity.pdbx_description
1 polymer ?
#
loop_
_entity_poly.entity_id
_entity_poly.type
_entity_poly.pdbx_seq_one_letter_code
_entity_poly.pdbx_strand_id
1 'polypeptide(L)'
;MDKSLDGIKKLSPEDIKKYRKIVLNYIGEKDTARAGEKPAAQGSAPLRKMDGIIFNKISSLGRQNSVELKKLSIGEGFLSGPSNPSAGGLTGKKEKPVRTNFLDNDRLKEAIRRQAEERRRIKEEERQRQLKKEQVEKDQLEQAEKQEQEKIRLEEERVRQEKIKQKEIGRAEAVKKWEEKMRLKEREKEEKRRIGENIKLKKEKVRQEKIRQMEIDKRERETAEKKRLEQAEIARREELKKAEIAEQVKCQAEETEKAEETKRWQEKIKLKELADEEKRRIKENLRLEKMKRQEEIKRIKRENKIKKRAEREKIRFKRRWAWRKFKKNFNLEAAEFYSVMRRNIIYIISLAALVLAIIYLIFCIAALRFKIDNNLISQILNYLPVPAVITNQGVISYNDFQNIENKNYLGFNLSEKKKYLASWLVRRRLIQKYGLPVSAPADDLAVKFVLDRDFNQVGLYRMEKISDLLKGQDSFEQLGKYADEYNNGVYYNLGQAGEKFGSAAGELAVDQISQIIPRADGYYILKRINDKDNLLGIKYLFIKARTLDQHVAEKSEKIKAFVLAD
;
A
#
# COMPACT_ATOMS: atom_id res chain seq x y z
N MET A 1 78.67 19.97 -22.33
CA MET A 1 78.64 19.63 -20.90
C MET A 1 77.40 18.80 -20.66
N ASP A 2 77.60 17.58 -20.17
CA ASP A 2 76.57 16.57 -19.95
C ASP A 2 75.91 16.71 -18.56
N LYS A 3 74.59 16.49 -18.53
CA LYS A 3 73.72 15.99 -17.43
C LYS A 3 73.56 16.80 -16.13
N SER A 4 72.32 17.23 -15.86
CA SER A 4 71.38 16.41 -15.04
C SER A 4 69.97 17.03 -15.01
N LEU A 5 69.03 16.37 -15.68
CA LEU A 5 67.58 16.52 -15.47
C LEU A 5 67.20 15.69 -14.24
N ASP A 6 67.01 16.33 -13.09
CA ASP A 6 66.26 15.71 -12.00
C ASP A 6 65.44 16.78 -11.26
N GLY A 7 64.35 17.18 -11.92
CA GLY A 7 63.42 18.23 -11.47
C GLY A 7 62.14 17.67 -10.87
N ILE A 8 62.15 16.47 -10.26
CA ILE A 8 60.99 15.99 -9.50
C ILE A 8 60.97 16.70 -8.15
N LYS A 9 60.18 17.78 -8.09
CA LYS A 9 59.92 18.53 -6.86
C LYS A 9 59.34 17.57 -5.81
N LYS A 10 60.14 17.23 -4.80
CA LYS A 10 59.72 16.37 -3.69
C LYS A 10 58.53 17.03 -3.00
N LEU A 11 57.39 16.33 -2.97
CA LEU A 11 56.18 16.79 -2.28
C LEU A 11 56.47 16.98 -0.79
N SER A 12 55.90 18.03 -0.21
CA SER A 12 56.02 18.25 1.23
C SER A 12 55.35 17.09 1.99
N PRO A 13 55.81 16.74 3.22
CA PRO A 13 55.19 15.69 4.03
C PRO A 13 53.69 15.94 4.29
N GLU A 14 53.26 17.20 4.27
CA GLU A 14 51.88 17.63 4.43
C GLU A 14 51.05 17.35 3.19
N ASP A 15 51.59 17.62 2.00
CA ASP A 15 50.94 17.31 0.73
C ASP A 15 50.79 15.79 0.56
N ILE A 16 51.81 15.01 0.93
CA ILE A 16 51.74 13.54 0.88
C ILE A 16 50.61 13.03 1.78
N LYS A 17 50.44 13.57 3.00
CA LYS A 17 49.32 13.22 3.88
C LYS A 17 47.97 13.62 3.28
N LYS A 18 47.88 14.80 2.67
CA LYS A 18 46.66 15.29 2.01
C LYS A 18 46.26 14.39 0.83
N TYR A 19 47.20 14.04 -0.04
CA TYR A 19 46.95 13.15 -1.17
C TYR A 19 46.63 11.72 -0.72
N ARG A 20 47.33 11.19 0.29
CA ARG A 20 47.05 9.88 0.88
C ARG A 20 45.62 9.80 1.43
N LYS A 21 45.17 10.83 2.16
CA LYS A 21 43.81 10.90 2.69
C LYS A 21 42.74 10.92 1.58
N ILE A 22 43.03 11.60 0.47
CA ILE A 22 42.14 11.63 -0.70
C ILE A 22 42.04 10.23 -1.33
N VAL A 23 43.17 9.53 -1.51
CA VAL A 23 43.19 8.18 -2.08
C VAL A 23 42.50 7.17 -1.16
N LEU A 24 42.72 7.24 0.15
CA LEU A 24 42.09 6.32 1.10
C LEU A 24 40.57 6.53 1.19
N ASN A 25 40.12 7.79 1.19
CA ASN A 25 38.69 8.10 1.09
C ASN A 25 38.06 7.60 -0.22
N TYR A 26 38.80 7.64 -1.33
CA TYR A 26 38.34 7.14 -2.63
C TYR A 26 38.18 5.61 -2.64
N ILE A 27 39.04 4.89 -1.94
CA ILE A 27 39.01 3.42 -1.85
C ILE A 27 38.08 2.93 -0.71
N GLY A 28 37.58 3.85 0.13
CA GLY A 28 36.69 3.51 1.25
C GLY A 28 37.42 2.96 2.48
N GLU A 29 38.74 3.10 2.54
CA GLU A 29 39.55 2.75 3.70
C GLU A 29 39.73 3.96 4.62
N LYS A 30 39.53 3.79 5.93
CA LYS A 30 39.86 4.82 6.92
C LYS A 30 41.35 4.71 7.27
N ASP A 31 42.03 5.85 7.39
CA ASP A 31 43.40 5.97 7.90
C ASP A 31 43.53 5.28 9.28
N THR A 32 44.01 4.04 9.30
CA THR A 32 44.34 3.29 10.52
C THR A 32 45.80 3.57 10.90
N ALA A 33 46.11 4.84 11.16
CA ALA A 33 47.41 5.25 11.69
C ALA A 33 47.22 6.17 12.90
N ARG A 34 46.75 5.59 14.00
CA ARG A 34 47.11 5.91 15.39
C ARG A 34 46.29 5.03 16.34
N ALA A 35 46.83 3.86 16.66
CA ALA A 35 46.52 3.19 17.90
C ALA A 35 47.26 3.93 19.03
N GLY A 36 46.51 4.40 20.02
CA GLY A 36 47.06 4.91 21.29
C GLY A 36 46.78 6.37 21.57
N GLU A 37 45.54 6.72 21.85
CA GLU A 37 45.20 7.82 22.78
C GLU A 37 43.79 7.56 23.33
N LYS A 38 43.72 7.23 24.63
CA LYS A 38 42.47 6.99 25.36
C LYS A 38 41.74 8.32 25.54
N PRO A 39 40.41 8.42 25.32
CA PRO A 39 39.65 9.52 25.88
C PRO A 39 39.46 9.29 27.39
N ALA A 40 39.82 10.32 28.16
CA ALA A 40 39.66 10.38 29.61
C ALA A 40 38.18 10.28 30.02
N ALA A 41 37.93 9.50 31.06
CA ALA A 41 36.65 9.39 31.74
C ALA A 41 36.38 10.64 32.59
N GLN A 42 35.19 11.24 32.44
CA GLN A 42 34.57 12.07 33.46
C GLN A 42 33.04 11.88 33.42
N GLY A 43 32.45 11.63 34.59
CA GLY A 43 31.03 11.89 34.85
C GLY A 43 30.10 10.68 35.01
N SER A 44 30.36 9.81 35.99
CA SER A 44 29.38 8.84 36.49
C SER A 44 28.56 9.40 37.66
N ALA A 45 27.21 9.26 37.60
CA ALA A 45 26.29 9.10 38.74
C ALA A 45 24.87 8.73 38.21
N PRO A 46 23.96 8.11 39.00
CA PRO A 46 23.84 6.67 39.07
C PRO A 46 22.48 6.11 38.60
N LEU A 47 22.53 4.87 38.10
CA LEU A 47 21.39 4.00 37.80
C LEU A 47 20.57 3.66 39.06
N ARG A 48 19.25 3.85 38.98
CA ARG A 48 18.27 3.25 39.88
C ARG A 48 17.98 1.79 39.46
N LYS A 49 17.87 0.94 40.48
CA LYS A 49 17.62 -0.51 40.46
C LYS A 49 16.14 -0.88 40.20
N MET A 50 15.95 -2.20 40.02
CA MET A 50 14.74 -3.04 40.07
C MET A 50 14.14 -3.38 38.71
N ASP A 51 13.80 -4.62 38.34
CA ASP A 51 14.00 -6.00 38.83
C ASP A 51 13.81 -6.87 37.57
N GLY A 52 14.56 -7.92 37.26
CA GLY A 52 14.56 -9.17 38.01
C GLY A 52 13.46 -10.13 37.51
N ILE A 53 13.57 -10.69 36.29
CA ILE A 53 13.00 -12.02 35.99
C ILE A 53 14.07 -12.84 35.26
N ILE A 54 14.61 -13.79 36.01
CA ILE A 54 15.52 -14.85 35.60
C ILE A 54 14.67 -15.97 34.98
N PHE A 55 14.97 -16.39 33.76
CA PHE A 55 14.67 -17.75 33.30
C PHE A 55 15.93 -18.33 32.68
N ASN A 56 16.51 -19.30 33.39
CA ASN A 56 17.70 -20.03 33.00
C ASN A 56 17.29 -21.42 32.48
N LYS A 57 18.03 -21.89 31.48
CA LYS A 57 18.19 -23.28 30.99
C LYS A 57 16.98 -23.96 30.34
N ILE A 58 17.12 -24.27 29.04
CA ILE A 58 17.29 -25.64 28.55
C ILE A 58 18.39 -25.60 27.47
N SER A 59 19.40 -26.43 27.67
CA SER A 59 20.53 -26.68 26.78
C SER A 59 20.26 -27.84 25.81
N SER A 60 21.03 -27.83 24.72
CA SER A 60 21.59 -28.96 23.97
C SER A 60 20.70 -29.76 23.01
N LEU A 61 21.00 -29.60 21.72
CA LEU A 61 21.27 -30.59 20.65
C LEU A 61 20.90 -29.90 19.32
N GLY A 62 21.78 -29.56 18.40
CA GLY A 62 23.04 -30.18 18.00
C GLY A 62 22.92 -30.58 16.53
N ARG A 63 23.39 -29.74 15.60
CA ARG A 63 24.11 -30.12 14.36
C ARG A 63 24.44 -28.90 13.51
N GLN A 64 25.73 -28.59 13.48
CA GLN A 64 26.39 -27.79 12.46
C GLN A 64 26.46 -28.59 11.16
N ASN A 65 26.35 -27.90 10.01
CA ASN A 65 27.26 -28.03 8.86
C ASN A 65 26.79 -27.09 7.74
N SER A 66 27.35 -25.88 7.70
CA SER A 66 27.40 -25.06 6.48
C SER A 66 28.82 -25.15 5.94
N VAL A 67 28.98 -25.83 4.82
CA VAL A 67 30.22 -25.95 4.07
C VAL A 67 30.53 -24.61 3.40
N GLU A 68 31.62 -23.96 3.84
CA GLU A 68 32.25 -22.86 3.14
C GLU A 68 33.00 -23.38 1.90
N LEU A 69 32.56 -22.94 0.73
CA LEU A 69 33.31 -23.03 -0.52
C LEU A 69 34.52 -22.08 -0.48
N LYS A 70 35.72 -22.63 -0.27
CA LYS A 70 36.98 -21.94 -0.59
C LYS A 70 37.52 -22.41 -1.93
N LYS A 71 37.56 -21.45 -2.85
CA LYS A 71 38.24 -21.48 -4.16
C LYS A 71 39.73 -21.78 -3.98
N LEU A 72 40.24 -22.75 -4.74
CA LEU A 72 41.66 -22.87 -5.04
C LEU A 72 41.90 -22.25 -6.41
N SER A 73 42.56 -21.09 -6.42
CA SER A 73 43.13 -20.46 -7.62
C SER A 73 44.52 -21.04 -7.86
N ILE A 74 44.72 -21.46 -9.11
CA ILE A 74 46.00 -21.79 -9.73
C ILE A 74 46.93 -20.57 -9.68
N GLY A 75 48.21 -20.81 -9.41
CA GLY A 75 49.28 -19.83 -9.52
C GLY A 75 50.63 -20.54 -9.66
N GLU A 76 51.14 -20.54 -10.88
CA GLU A 76 52.51 -20.92 -11.27
C GLU A 76 53.56 -20.02 -10.60
N GLY A 77 54.80 -20.53 -10.46
CA GLY A 77 55.96 -19.65 -10.27
C GLY A 77 57.13 -20.22 -9.46
N PHE A 78 57.99 -20.99 -10.15
CA PHE A 78 59.45 -20.81 -10.27
C PHE A 78 60.32 -20.32 -9.07
N LEU A 79 61.45 -21.04 -8.91
CA LEU A 79 62.74 -20.71 -8.27
C LEU A 79 62.84 -20.59 -6.73
N SER A 80 63.56 -21.55 -6.13
CA SER A 80 64.93 -21.34 -5.61
C SER A 80 65.37 -22.53 -4.75
N GLY A 81 66.62 -23.00 -4.92
CA GLY A 81 67.35 -23.72 -3.86
C GLY A 81 67.66 -22.77 -2.68
N PRO A 82 68.40 -23.17 -1.62
CA PRO A 82 69.50 -24.13 -1.67
C PRO A 82 69.65 -25.04 -0.41
N SER A 83 70.75 -25.78 -0.40
CA SER A 83 71.65 -26.05 0.75
C SER A 83 71.75 -27.47 1.32
N ASN A 84 72.99 -27.97 1.22
CA ASN A 84 73.62 -29.03 2.00
C ASN A 84 73.53 -28.77 3.52
N PRO A 85 73.80 -29.78 4.36
CA PRO A 85 75.17 -29.94 4.92
C PRO A 85 75.75 -31.36 4.70
N SER A 86 77.04 -31.49 4.36
CA SER A 86 78.17 -31.72 5.29
C SER A 86 78.07 -33.05 6.04
N ALA A 87 78.78 -34.11 5.62
CA ALA A 87 80.17 -34.45 5.98
C ALA A 87 80.31 -35.24 7.30
N GLY A 88 81.03 -36.35 7.20
CA GLY A 88 81.35 -37.32 8.26
C GLY A 88 81.37 -38.72 7.64
N GLY A 89 82.48 -39.26 7.11
CA GLY A 89 83.85 -39.13 7.55
C GLY A 89 84.12 -40.20 8.60
N LEU A 90 84.29 -41.47 8.18
CA LEU A 90 85.00 -42.49 8.97
C LEU A 90 85.67 -43.50 8.04
N THR A 91 86.96 -43.63 8.29
CA THR A 91 88.00 -44.27 7.49
C THR A 91 88.09 -45.77 7.73
N GLY A 92 88.41 -46.50 6.66
CA GLY A 92 89.46 -47.53 6.69
C GLY A 92 88.99 -48.97 6.83
N LYS A 93 89.15 -49.75 5.75
CA LYS A 93 90.26 -50.69 5.62
C LYS A 93 90.38 -51.18 4.18
N LYS A 94 91.62 -51.14 3.70
CA LYS A 94 92.07 -51.64 2.40
C LYS A 94 91.83 -53.15 2.32
N GLU A 95 91.27 -53.63 1.21
CA GLU A 95 91.65 -54.95 0.70
C GLU A 95 91.53 -55.03 -0.84
N LYS A 96 92.42 -55.86 -1.38
CA LYS A 96 93.03 -55.92 -2.73
C LYS A 96 92.07 -56.08 -3.92
N PRO A 97 92.53 -55.78 -5.17
CA PRO A 97 91.72 -55.94 -6.37
C PRO A 97 91.67 -57.41 -6.78
N VAL A 98 90.46 -57.99 -6.77
CA VAL A 98 90.23 -59.30 -7.36
C VAL A 98 89.61 -59.09 -8.74
N ARG A 99 90.36 -59.46 -9.78
CA ARG A 99 89.85 -59.66 -11.13
C ARG A 99 88.77 -60.76 -11.07
N THR A 100 87.52 -60.42 -11.33
CA THR A 100 86.47 -61.40 -11.65
C THR A 100 85.70 -60.95 -12.88
N ASN A 101 85.99 -61.68 -13.97
CA ASN A 101 85.10 -62.10 -15.06
C ASN A 101 84.02 -61.15 -15.55
N PHE A 102 84.25 -60.68 -16.78
CA PHE A 102 83.35 -59.93 -17.67
C PHE A 102 82.01 -60.64 -17.98
N LEU A 103 81.78 -61.87 -17.49
CA LEU A 103 80.59 -62.69 -17.74
C LEU A 103 79.51 -62.60 -16.62
N ASP A 104 79.83 -62.09 -15.43
CA ASP A 104 78.87 -62.01 -14.31
C ASP A 104 78.11 -60.67 -14.25
N ASN A 105 78.61 -59.63 -14.93
CA ASN A 105 77.99 -58.30 -14.96
C ASN A 105 76.73 -58.27 -15.83
N ASP A 106 76.65 -59.12 -16.85
CA ASP A 106 75.47 -59.22 -17.73
C ASP A 106 74.33 -59.98 -17.06
N ARG A 107 74.63 -61.01 -16.25
CA ARG A 107 73.64 -61.71 -15.41
C ARG A 107 73.04 -60.81 -14.34
N LEU A 108 73.86 -59.93 -13.73
CA LEU A 108 73.38 -58.95 -12.76
C LEU A 108 72.49 -57.88 -13.41
N LYS A 109 72.85 -57.40 -14.61
CA LYS A 109 72.01 -56.47 -15.39
C LYS A 109 70.70 -57.10 -15.83
N GLU A 110 70.70 -58.37 -16.21
CA GLU A 110 69.46 -59.11 -16.50
C GLU A 110 68.58 -59.28 -15.27
N ALA A 111 69.15 -59.59 -14.11
CA ALA A 111 68.40 -59.69 -12.85
C ALA A 111 67.76 -58.35 -12.47
N ILE A 112 68.48 -57.23 -12.64
CA ILE A 112 67.95 -55.88 -12.40
C ILE A 112 66.85 -55.53 -13.42
N ARG A 113 67.00 -55.92 -14.70
CA ARG A 113 65.95 -55.72 -15.72
C ARG A 113 64.69 -56.50 -15.40
N ARG A 114 64.80 -57.77 -15.00
CA ARG A 114 63.64 -58.59 -14.57
C ARG A 114 62.94 -58.00 -13.35
N GLN A 115 63.71 -57.53 -12.36
CA GLN A 115 63.15 -56.88 -11.17
C GLN A 115 62.48 -55.53 -11.49
N ALA A 116 63.02 -54.79 -12.46
CA ALA A 116 62.42 -53.55 -12.95
C ALA A 116 61.12 -53.80 -13.75
N GLU A 117 61.08 -54.87 -14.56
CA GLU A 117 59.89 -55.30 -15.29
C GLU A 117 58.80 -55.81 -14.35
N GLU A 118 59.13 -56.57 -13.31
CA GLU A 118 58.17 -56.97 -12.28
C GLU A 118 57.58 -55.77 -11.53
N ARG A 119 58.42 -54.78 -11.16
CA ARG A 119 57.93 -53.53 -10.55
C ARG A 119 57.01 -52.75 -11.48
N ARG A 120 57.25 -52.77 -12.80
CA ARG A 120 56.36 -52.15 -13.78
C ARG A 120 55.02 -52.87 -13.86
N ARG A 121 55.03 -54.22 -13.91
CA ARG A 121 53.81 -55.04 -13.91
C ARG A 121 52.97 -54.82 -12.64
N ILE A 122 53.59 -54.83 -11.47
CA ILE A 122 52.91 -54.57 -10.20
C ILE A 122 52.27 -53.17 -10.18
N LYS A 123 53.00 -52.15 -10.64
CA LYS A 123 52.51 -50.76 -10.70
C LYS A 123 51.37 -50.60 -11.71
N GLU A 124 51.40 -51.36 -12.80
CA GLU A 124 50.36 -51.35 -13.84
C GLU A 124 49.09 -52.09 -13.39
N GLU A 125 49.23 -53.22 -12.68
CA GLU A 125 48.12 -53.91 -12.02
C GLU A 125 47.49 -53.04 -10.92
N GLU A 126 48.28 -52.32 -10.14
CA GLU A 126 47.78 -51.41 -9.11
C GLU A 126 46.98 -50.25 -9.71
N ARG A 127 47.44 -49.68 -10.83
CA ARG A 127 46.68 -48.68 -11.60
C ARG A 127 45.36 -49.25 -12.14
N GLN A 128 45.36 -50.47 -12.67
CA GLN A 128 44.12 -51.11 -13.12
C GLN A 128 43.13 -51.38 -11.97
N ARG A 129 43.64 -51.74 -10.79
CA ARG A 129 42.79 -51.91 -9.59
C ARG A 129 42.22 -50.57 -9.12
N GLN A 130 42.97 -49.48 -9.20
CA GLN A 130 42.48 -48.14 -8.88
C GLN A 130 41.39 -47.69 -9.85
N LEU A 131 41.60 -47.89 -11.16
CA LEU A 131 40.59 -47.57 -12.18
C LEU A 131 39.30 -48.39 -12.00
N LYS A 132 39.41 -49.69 -11.70
CA LYS A 132 38.23 -50.53 -11.40
C LYS A 132 37.49 -50.08 -10.14
N LYS A 133 38.20 -49.65 -9.10
CA LYS A 133 37.57 -49.10 -7.88
C LYS A 133 36.85 -47.79 -8.16
N GLU A 134 37.48 -46.88 -8.91
CA GLU A 134 36.89 -45.59 -9.28
C GLU A 134 35.64 -45.78 -10.15
N GLN A 135 35.64 -46.77 -11.04
CA GLN A 135 34.50 -47.09 -11.90
C GLN A 135 33.32 -47.66 -11.09
N VAL A 136 33.59 -48.57 -10.13
CA VAL A 136 32.56 -49.09 -9.23
C VAL A 136 31.98 -47.99 -8.33
N GLU A 137 32.81 -47.05 -7.86
CA GLU A 137 32.36 -45.91 -7.04
C GLU A 137 31.48 -44.95 -7.84
N LYS A 138 31.83 -44.68 -9.12
CA LYS A 138 31.01 -43.91 -10.04
C LYS A 138 29.65 -44.57 -10.32
N ASP A 139 29.64 -45.88 -10.56
CA ASP A 139 28.40 -46.63 -10.80
C ASP A 139 27.49 -46.65 -9.56
N GLN A 140 28.07 -46.74 -8.35
CA GLN A 140 27.32 -46.65 -7.09
C GLN A 140 26.73 -45.26 -6.86
N LEU A 141 27.48 -44.20 -7.15
CA LEU A 141 26.99 -42.82 -7.07
C LEU A 141 25.87 -42.58 -8.07
N GLU A 142 25.99 -43.05 -9.31
CA GLU A 142 24.94 -42.91 -10.32
C GLU A 142 23.65 -43.66 -9.92
N GLN A 143 23.77 -44.85 -9.32
CA GLN A 143 22.62 -45.58 -8.79
C GLN A 143 21.98 -44.85 -7.60
N ALA A 144 22.77 -44.26 -6.70
CA ALA A 144 22.27 -43.48 -5.59
C ALA A 144 21.53 -42.21 -6.06
N GLU A 145 22.08 -41.49 -7.04
CA GLU A 145 21.43 -40.30 -7.62
C GLU A 145 20.11 -40.67 -8.31
N LYS A 146 20.05 -41.79 -9.04
CA LYS A 146 18.79 -42.27 -9.65
C LYS A 146 17.73 -42.58 -8.59
N GLN A 147 18.11 -43.21 -7.47
CA GLN A 147 17.18 -43.49 -6.36
C GLN A 147 16.70 -42.22 -5.66
N GLU A 148 17.56 -41.21 -5.49
CA GLU A 148 17.13 -39.92 -4.92
C GLU A 148 16.18 -39.17 -5.86
N GLN A 149 16.47 -39.15 -7.16
CA GLN A 149 15.58 -38.53 -8.16
C GLN A 149 14.20 -39.22 -8.22
N GLU A 150 14.16 -40.55 -8.08
CA GLU A 150 12.90 -41.29 -8.04
C GLU A 150 12.08 -40.99 -6.78
N LYS A 151 12.74 -40.88 -5.61
CA LYS A 151 12.08 -40.45 -4.36
C LYS A 151 11.50 -39.04 -4.48
N ILE A 152 12.25 -38.11 -5.07
CA ILE A 152 11.77 -36.73 -5.31
C ILE A 152 10.55 -36.73 -6.22
N ARG A 153 10.56 -37.52 -7.31
CA ARG A 153 9.39 -37.64 -8.21
C ARG A 153 8.15 -38.18 -7.50
N LEU A 154 8.30 -39.23 -6.69
CA LEU A 154 7.20 -39.82 -5.92
C LEU A 154 6.63 -38.83 -4.89
N GLU A 155 7.49 -38.04 -4.25
CA GLU A 155 7.07 -37.03 -3.28
C GLU A 155 6.34 -35.85 -3.95
N GLU A 156 6.83 -35.38 -5.10
CA GLU A 156 6.14 -34.37 -5.90
C GLU A 156 4.75 -34.84 -6.35
N GLU A 157 4.62 -36.11 -6.74
CA GLU A 157 3.35 -36.69 -7.15
C GLU A 157 2.35 -36.78 -5.99
N ARG A 158 2.81 -37.14 -4.79
CA ARG A 158 1.99 -37.11 -3.57
C ARG A 158 1.50 -35.70 -3.25
N VAL A 159 2.38 -34.70 -3.33
CA VAL A 159 2.01 -33.29 -3.11
C VAL A 159 1.00 -32.81 -4.16
N ARG A 160 1.12 -33.24 -5.42
CA ARG A 160 0.14 -32.93 -6.47
C ARG A 160 -1.23 -33.55 -6.16
N GLN A 161 -1.28 -34.82 -5.74
CA GLN A 161 -2.53 -35.47 -5.36
C GLN A 161 -3.19 -34.82 -4.15
N GLU A 162 -2.41 -34.42 -3.15
CA GLU A 162 -2.93 -33.74 -1.96
C GLU A 162 -3.49 -32.35 -2.29
N LYS A 163 -2.84 -31.59 -3.18
CA LYS A 163 -3.37 -30.33 -3.70
C LYS A 163 -4.68 -30.50 -4.47
N ILE A 164 -4.85 -31.61 -5.20
CA ILE A 164 -6.10 -31.92 -5.90
C ILE A 164 -7.21 -32.18 -4.87
N LYS A 165 -6.94 -33.02 -3.86
CA LYS A 165 -7.90 -33.31 -2.78
C LYS A 165 -8.32 -32.04 -2.02
N GLN A 166 -7.37 -31.15 -1.70
CA GLN A 166 -7.70 -29.88 -1.04
C GLN A 166 -8.55 -28.96 -1.92
N LYS A 167 -8.29 -28.91 -3.23
CA LYS A 167 -9.13 -28.15 -4.18
C LYS A 167 -10.55 -28.72 -4.27
N GLU A 168 -10.71 -30.04 -4.25
CA GLU A 168 -12.01 -30.69 -4.26
C GLU A 168 -12.81 -30.43 -2.97
N ILE A 169 -12.15 -30.52 -1.81
CA ILE A 169 -12.76 -30.17 -0.52
C ILE A 169 -13.20 -28.70 -0.51
N GLY A 170 -12.35 -27.78 -0.96
CA GLY A 170 -12.69 -26.36 -1.06
C GLY A 170 -13.85 -26.07 -2.01
N ARG A 171 -13.94 -26.79 -3.14
CA ARG A 171 -15.08 -26.70 -4.07
C ARG A 171 -16.37 -27.24 -3.42
N ALA A 172 -16.31 -28.37 -2.74
CA ALA A 172 -17.47 -28.95 -2.05
C ALA A 172 -18.00 -28.04 -0.93
N GLU A 173 -17.12 -27.40 -0.16
CA GLU A 173 -17.52 -26.42 0.86
C GLU A 173 -18.15 -25.16 0.26
N ALA A 174 -17.62 -24.68 -0.87
CA ALA A 174 -18.20 -23.54 -1.59
C ALA A 174 -19.61 -23.86 -2.11
N VAL A 175 -19.82 -25.07 -2.66
CA VAL A 175 -21.14 -25.53 -3.09
C VAL A 175 -22.11 -25.60 -1.89
N LYS A 176 -21.70 -26.19 -0.77
CA LYS A 176 -22.53 -26.23 0.46
C LYS A 176 -22.92 -24.84 0.97
N LYS A 177 -21.97 -23.90 1.01
CA LYS A 177 -22.24 -22.51 1.40
C LYS A 177 -23.19 -21.80 0.42
N TRP A 178 -23.07 -22.08 -0.87
CA TRP A 178 -23.96 -21.53 -1.89
C TRP A 178 -25.39 -22.09 -1.75
N GLU A 179 -25.53 -23.40 -1.55
CA GLU A 179 -26.83 -24.05 -1.29
C GLU A 179 -27.51 -23.53 -0.02
N GLU A 180 -26.76 -23.38 1.07
CA GLU A 180 -27.28 -22.82 2.33
C GLU A 180 -27.76 -21.38 2.15
N LYS A 181 -27.00 -20.57 1.41
CA LYS A 181 -27.38 -19.19 1.08
C LYS A 181 -28.64 -19.14 0.21
N MET A 182 -28.81 -20.07 -0.72
CA MET A 182 -30.01 -20.17 -1.54
C MET A 182 -31.24 -20.58 -0.70
N ARG A 183 -31.10 -21.55 0.21
CA ARG A 183 -32.16 -21.94 1.16
C ARG A 183 -32.57 -20.79 2.08
N LEU A 184 -31.63 -19.98 2.55
CA LEU A 184 -31.95 -18.78 3.36
C LEU A 184 -32.74 -17.75 2.56
N LYS A 185 -32.35 -17.49 1.30
CA LYS A 185 -33.10 -16.59 0.41
C LYS A 185 -34.51 -17.10 0.12
N GLU A 186 -34.70 -18.41 -0.02
CA GLU A 186 -36.03 -19.01 -0.19
C GLU A 186 -36.88 -18.84 1.07
N ARG A 187 -36.33 -19.10 2.26
CA ARG A 187 -37.03 -18.86 3.54
C ARG A 187 -37.43 -17.40 3.71
N GLU A 188 -36.55 -16.45 3.38
CA GLU A 188 -36.88 -15.02 3.43
C GLU A 188 -38.00 -14.65 2.45
N LYS A 189 -38.00 -15.22 1.25
CA LYS A 189 -39.08 -15.00 0.26
C LYS A 189 -40.41 -15.56 0.77
N GLU A 190 -40.40 -16.74 1.39
CA GLU A 190 -41.58 -17.38 1.95
C GLU A 190 -42.13 -16.61 3.16
N GLU A 191 -41.25 -16.13 4.04
CA GLU A 191 -41.64 -15.30 5.19
C GLU A 191 -42.26 -13.97 4.73
N LYS A 192 -41.68 -13.33 3.70
CA LYS A 192 -42.27 -12.13 3.07
C LYS A 192 -43.65 -12.41 2.47
N ARG A 193 -43.88 -13.59 1.87
CA ARG A 193 -45.20 -14.01 1.39
C ARG A 193 -46.20 -14.17 2.55
N ARG A 194 -45.81 -14.86 3.63
CA ARG A 194 -46.64 -15.03 4.84
C ARG A 194 -46.99 -13.69 5.51
N ILE A 195 -46.03 -12.77 5.59
CA ILE A 195 -46.26 -11.41 6.10
C ILE A 195 -47.22 -10.66 5.16
N GLY A 196 -47.04 -10.76 3.85
CA GLY A 196 -47.94 -10.17 2.85
C GLY A 196 -49.37 -10.71 2.93
N GLU A 197 -49.55 -12.02 3.06
CA GLU A 197 -50.84 -12.67 3.26
C GLU A 197 -51.51 -12.25 4.58
N ASN A 198 -50.76 -12.21 5.68
CA ASN A 198 -51.27 -11.71 6.96
C ASN A 198 -51.70 -10.24 6.91
N ILE A 199 -50.99 -9.40 6.14
CA ILE A 199 -51.39 -8.00 5.92
C ILE A 199 -52.66 -7.93 5.07
N LYS A 200 -52.79 -8.74 4.02
CA LYS A 200 -54.01 -8.83 3.21
C LYS A 200 -55.21 -9.27 4.06
N LEU A 201 -55.04 -10.32 4.84
CA LEU A 201 -56.06 -10.85 5.76
C LEU A 201 -56.49 -9.79 6.79
N LYS A 202 -55.55 -9.02 7.36
CA LYS A 202 -55.87 -7.91 8.28
C LYS A 202 -56.64 -6.78 7.58
N LYS A 203 -56.23 -6.37 6.37
CA LYS A 203 -56.94 -5.34 5.59
C LYS A 203 -58.36 -5.78 5.24
N GLU A 204 -58.55 -7.07 4.97
CA GLU A 204 -59.85 -7.65 4.66
C GLU A 204 -60.77 -7.72 5.87
N LYS A 205 -60.26 -8.13 7.04
CA LYS A 205 -61.01 -8.05 8.31
C LYS A 205 -61.45 -6.61 8.62
N VAL A 206 -60.58 -5.62 8.41
CA VAL A 206 -60.94 -4.20 8.59
C VAL A 206 -62.02 -3.75 7.59
N ARG A 207 -62.00 -4.25 6.35
CA ARG A 207 -63.07 -3.96 5.37
C ARG A 207 -64.40 -4.58 5.78
N GLN A 208 -64.40 -5.85 6.21
CA GLN A 208 -65.61 -6.52 6.71
C GLN A 208 -66.19 -5.82 7.94
N GLU A 209 -65.33 -5.36 8.85
CA GLU A 209 -65.76 -4.63 10.04
C GLU A 209 -66.36 -3.26 9.69
N LYS A 210 -65.81 -2.55 8.70
CA LYS A 210 -66.42 -1.31 8.16
C LYS A 210 -67.79 -1.55 7.52
N ILE A 211 -67.97 -2.67 6.81
CA ILE A 211 -69.25 -3.03 6.20
C ILE A 211 -70.29 -3.31 7.31
N ARG A 212 -69.92 -4.09 8.33
CA ARG A 212 -70.78 -4.34 9.49
C ARG A 212 -71.17 -3.05 10.22
N GLN A 213 -70.22 -2.13 10.39
CA GLN A 213 -70.50 -0.85 11.02
C GLN A 213 -71.48 -0.01 10.19
N MET A 214 -71.32 0.03 8.86
CA MET A 214 -72.27 0.72 7.99
C MET A 214 -73.66 0.08 8.00
N GLU A 215 -73.78 -1.24 8.11
CA GLU A 215 -75.07 -1.93 8.26
C GLU A 215 -75.75 -1.61 9.58
N ILE A 216 -75.00 -1.56 10.68
CA ILE A 216 -75.51 -1.15 11.99
C ILE A 216 -76.00 0.30 11.92
N ASP A 217 -75.19 1.22 11.40
CA ASP A 217 -75.57 2.62 11.24
C ASP A 217 -76.81 2.79 10.34
N LYS A 218 -76.96 1.95 9.31
CA LYS A 218 -78.15 1.95 8.43
C LYS A 218 -79.40 1.48 9.17
N ARG A 219 -79.31 0.41 9.97
CA ARG A 219 -80.42 -0.07 10.82
C ARG A 219 -80.80 0.95 11.90
N GLU A 220 -79.83 1.66 12.47
CA GLU A 220 -80.09 2.75 13.42
C GLU A 220 -80.82 3.92 12.75
N ARG A 221 -80.47 4.27 11.50
CA ARG A 221 -81.19 5.29 10.73
C ARG A 221 -82.61 4.86 10.40
N GLU A 222 -82.81 3.63 9.94
CA GLU A 222 -84.14 3.10 9.62
C GLU A 222 -85.03 3.00 10.86
N THR A 223 -84.49 2.62 12.01
CA THR A 223 -85.24 2.59 13.28
C THR A 223 -85.53 4.00 13.82
N ALA A 224 -84.60 4.95 13.67
CA ALA A 224 -84.84 6.35 14.01
C ALA A 224 -85.89 7.00 13.09
N GLU A 225 -85.89 6.65 11.81
CA GLU A 225 -86.87 7.11 10.82
C GLU A 225 -88.25 6.53 11.08
N LYS A 226 -88.36 5.23 11.39
CA LYS A 226 -89.63 4.61 11.84
C LYS A 226 -90.20 5.29 13.08
N LYS A 227 -89.36 5.56 14.09
CA LYS A 227 -89.79 6.29 15.31
C LYS A 227 -90.25 7.72 15.00
N ARG A 228 -89.63 8.40 14.03
CA ARG A 228 -90.06 9.74 13.58
C ARG A 228 -91.39 9.69 12.85
N LEU A 229 -91.61 8.67 12.02
CA LEU A 229 -92.88 8.47 11.32
C LEU A 229 -94.00 8.12 12.29
N GLU A 230 -93.76 7.24 13.27
CA GLU A 230 -94.72 6.94 14.34
C GLU A 230 -95.06 8.19 15.17
N GLN A 231 -94.05 9.00 15.53
CA GLN A 231 -94.28 10.28 16.22
C GLN A 231 -95.09 11.27 15.37
N ALA A 232 -94.85 11.32 14.06
CA ALA A 232 -95.61 12.15 13.14
C ALA A 232 -97.04 11.65 12.93
N GLU A 233 -97.28 10.34 12.96
CA GLU A 233 -98.62 9.74 12.86
C GLU A 233 -99.44 9.99 14.13
N ILE A 234 -98.81 9.91 15.31
CA ILE A 234 -99.43 10.29 16.59
C ILE A 234 -99.79 11.79 16.56
N ALA A 235 -98.88 12.65 16.10
CA ALA A 235 -99.15 14.08 15.96
C ALA A 235 -100.29 14.37 14.97
N ARG A 236 -100.37 13.64 13.84
CA ARG A 236 -101.51 13.75 12.90
C ARG A 236 -102.82 13.26 13.49
N ARG A 237 -102.82 12.20 14.32
CA ARG A 237 -104.03 11.75 15.04
C ARG A 237 -104.49 12.77 16.08
N GLU A 238 -103.56 13.46 16.73
CA GLU A 238 -103.88 14.57 17.63
C GLU A 238 -104.39 15.81 16.87
N GLU A 239 -103.84 16.12 15.70
CA GLU A 239 -104.35 17.19 14.83
C GLU A 239 -105.75 16.88 14.30
N LEU A 240 -106.03 15.63 13.90
CA LEU A 240 -107.36 15.20 13.48
C LEU A 240 -108.37 15.30 14.64
N LYS A 241 -107.99 14.92 15.87
CA LYS A 241 -108.84 15.13 17.07
C LYS A 241 -109.07 16.60 17.39
N LYS A 242 -108.05 17.46 17.19
CA LYS A 242 -108.19 18.92 17.34
C LYS A 242 -109.05 19.55 16.23
N ALA A 243 -109.02 18.99 15.02
CA ALA A 243 -109.88 19.40 13.92
C ALA A 243 -111.34 18.97 14.13
N GLU A 244 -111.58 17.78 14.68
CA GLU A 244 -112.92 17.26 15.02
C GLU A 244 -113.58 18.07 16.18
N ILE A 245 -112.78 18.53 17.15
CA ILE A 245 -113.21 19.48 18.19
C ILE A 245 -113.45 20.88 17.59
N ALA A 246 -112.68 21.31 16.59
CA ALA A 246 -112.88 22.58 15.89
C ALA A 246 -114.10 22.56 14.95
N GLU A 247 -114.53 21.39 14.48
CA GLU A 247 -115.74 21.20 13.68
C GLU A 247 -117.00 21.17 14.56
N GLN A 248 -116.93 20.63 15.78
CA GLN A 248 -118.02 20.71 16.77
C GLN A 248 -118.24 22.13 17.35
N VAL A 249 -117.22 23.00 17.31
CA VAL A 249 -117.34 24.42 17.70
C VAL A 249 -117.85 25.30 16.55
N LYS A 250 -117.93 24.78 15.31
CA LYS A 250 -118.39 25.52 14.12
C LYS A 250 -119.90 25.45 13.83
N CYS A 251 -120.69 24.77 14.66
CA CYS A 251 -122.16 24.76 14.55
C CYS A 251 -122.90 25.46 15.72
N GLN A 252 -122.22 26.28 16.53
CA GLN A 252 -122.87 27.04 17.63
C GLN A 252 -122.37 28.49 17.76
N ALA A 253 -121.96 29.15 16.67
CA ALA A 253 -121.51 30.54 16.76
C ALA A 253 -121.80 31.37 15.49
N GLU A 254 -122.97 31.18 14.88
CA GLU A 254 -123.59 32.17 13.98
C GLU A 254 -124.92 32.62 14.61
N GLU A 255 -124.83 33.54 15.57
CA GLU A 255 -125.83 34.58 15.90
C GLU A 255 -125.39 35.29 17.20
N THR A 256 -124.47 36.24 17.06
CA THR A 256 -124.35 37.49 17.86
C THR A 256 -123.05 38.20 17.48
N GLU A 257 -122.97 38.54 16.19
CA GLU A 257 -122.04 39.54 15.70
C GLU A 257 -122.43 40.93 16.27
N LYS A 258 -121.42 41.72 16.65
CA LYS A 258 -121.43 43.19 16.90
C LYS A 258 -121.34 43.72 18.35
N ALA A 259 -120.87 42.94 19.32
CA ALA A 259 -120.44 43.49 20.63
C ALA A 259 -119.12 42.91 21.24
N GLU A 260 -118.47 41.91 20.63
CA GLU A 260 -117.31 41.20 21.22
C GLU A 260 -115.91 41.62 20.72
N GLU A 261 -115.80 42.50 19.73
CA GLU A 261 -114.50 42.84 19.12
C GLU A 261 -113.54 43.59 20.07
N THR A 262 -114.05 44.20 21.14
CA THR A 262 -113.22 44.96 22.10
C THR A 262 -112.70 44.10 23.28
N LYS A 263 -113.35 42.98 23.62
CA LYS A 263 -112.86 42.03 24.65
C LYS A 263 -111.83 41.03 24.08
N ARG A 264 -112.00 40.62 22.82
CA ARG A 264 -111.07 39.69 22.13
C ARG A 264 -109.67 40.30 21.86
N TRP A 265 -109.54 41.62 21.82
CA TRP A 265 -108.23 42.27 21.67
C TRP A 265 -107.42 42.23 22.98
N GLN A 266 -108.06 42.40 24.14
CA GLN A 266 -107.40 42.32 25.44
C GLN A 266 -107.03 40.87 25.83
N GLU A 267 -107.84 39.88 25.45
CA GLU A 267 -107.51 38.46 25.64
C GLU A 267 -106.40 37.99 24.70
N LYS A 268 -106.36 38.47 23.44
CA LYS A 268 -105.24 38.19 22.52
C LYS A 268 -103.90 38.75 23.01
N ILE A 269 -103.90 39.87 23.73
CA ILE A 269 -102.68 40.42 24.33
C ILE A 269 -102.21 39.54 25.50
N LYS A 270 -103.12 39.15 26.41
CA LYS A 270 -102.78 38.25 27.53
C LYS A 270 -102.33 36.86 27.07
N LEU A 271 -102.92 36.31 26.01
CA LEU A 271 -102.50 35.04 25.39
C LEU A 271 -101.14 35.14 24.70
N LYS A 272 -100.80 36.29 24.09
CA LYS A 272 -99.46 36.51 23.53
C LYS A 272 -98.41 36.62 24.64
N GLU A 273 -98.70 37.29 25.75
CA GLU A 273 -97.78 37.37 26.89
C GLU A 273 -97.52 36.00 27.53
N LEU A 274 -98.56 35.18 27.74
CA LEU A 274 -98.40 33.82 28.27
C LEU A 274 -97.62 32.90 27.30
N ALA A 275 -97.88 32.99 26.00
CA ALA A 275 -97.14 32.22 25.00
C ALA A 275 -95.67 32.65 24.89
N ASP A 276 -95.38 33.95 25.06
CA ASP A 276 -94.01 34.46 25.06
C ASP A 276 -93.27 34.12 26.38
N GLU A 277 -93.96 34.03 27.51
CA GLU A 277 -93.42 33.49 28.76
C GLU A 277 -93.10 31.99 28.69
N GLU A 278 -93.98 31.17 28.11
CA GLU A 278 -93.70 29.74 27.90
C GLU A 278 -92.52 29.54 26.95
N LYS A 279 -92.44 30.32 25.86
CA LYS A 279 -91.27 30.29 24.96
C LYS A 279 -89.99 30.70 25.68
N ARG A 280 -90.03 31.65 26.62
CA ARG A 280 -88.88 32.00 27.46
C ARG A 280 -88.48 30.84 28.37
N ARG A 281 -89.42 30.20 29.06
CA ARG A 281 -89.16 29.03 29.92
C ARG A 281 -88.59 27.83 29.13
N ILE A 282 -89.13 27.55 27.95
CA ILE A 282 -88.63 26.49 27.06
C ILE A 282 -87.21 26.82 26.58
N LYS A 283 -86.95 28.07 26.19
CA LYS A 283 -85.62 28.51 25.75
C LYS A 283 -84.59 28.48 26.88
N GLU A 284 -85.02 28.76 28.10
CA GLU A 284 -84.19 28.72 29.31
C GLU A 284 -83.86 27.28 29.74
N ASN A 285 -84.86 26.38 29.71
CA ASN A 285 -84.65 24.95 29.94
C ASN A 285 -83.74 24.32 28.88
N LEU A 286 -83.88 24.71 27.61
CA LEU A 286 -82.99 24.26 26.53
C LEU A 286 -81.54 24.76 26.71
N ARG A 287 -81.35 25.97 27.27
CA ARG A 287 -80.02 26.49 27.60
C ARG A 287 -79.40 25.74 28.77
N LEU A 288 -80.16 25.46 29.81
CA LEU A 288 -79.73 24.66 30.96
C LEU A 288 -79.35 23.24 30.55
N GLU A 289 -80.14 22.60 29.68
CA GLU A 289 -79.84 21.25 29.18
C GLU A 289 -78.57 21.22 28.32
N LYS A 290 -78.38 22.23 27.45
CA LYS A 290 -77.15 22.39 26.67
C LYS A 290 -75.92 22.59 27.58
N MET A 291 -76.05 23.35 28.67
CA MET A 291 -74.99 23.54 29.65
C MET A 291 -74.64 22.23 30.37
N LYS A 292 -75.63 21.47 30.84
CA LYS A 292 -75.42 20.16 31.48
C LYS A 292 -74.72 19.16 30.53
N ARG A 293 -75.16 19.06 29.27
CA ARG A 293 -74.50 18.22 28.26
C ARG A 293 -73.06 18.67 27.99
N GLN A 294 -72.79 19.98 27.97
CA GLN A 294 -71.42 20.49 27.83
C GLN A 294 -70.53 20.14 29.03
N GLU A 295 -71.07 20.16 30.25
CA GLU A 295 -70.34 19.77 31.46
C GLU A 295 -70.02 18.28 31.49
N GLU A 296 -70.96 17.41 31.11
CA GLU A 296 -70.73 15.98 30.98
C GLU A 296 -69.65 15.67 29.94
N ILE A 297 -69.71 16.31 28.76
CA ILE A 297 -68.68 16.18 27.72
C ILE A 297 -67.31 16.64 28.26
N LYS A 298 -67.26 17.71 29.05
CA LYS A 298 -66.01 18.18 29.69
C LYS A 298 -65.49 17.17 30.72
N ARG A 299 -66.35 16.55 31.54
CA ARG A 299 -65.96 15.49 32.50
C ARG A 299 -65.40 14.25 31.80
N ILE A 300 -66.10 13.73 30.79
CA ILE A 300 -65.66 12.57 29.99
C ILE A 300 -64.31 12.86 29.31
N LYS A 301 -64.12 14.08 28.77
CA LYS A 301 -62.84 14.49 28.18
C LYS A 301 -61.70 14.54 29.20
N ARG A 302 -61.97 14.95 30.45
CA ARG A 302 -60.96 14.96 31.53
C ARG A 302 -60.57 13.55 31.95
N GLU A 303 -61.53 12.66 32.14
CA GLU A 303 -61.27 11.25 32.49
C GLU A 303 -60.48 10.52 31.40
N ASN A 304 -60.85 10.72 30.13
CA ASN A 304 -60.10 10.14 29.01
C ASN A 304 -58.68 10.70 28.90
N LYS A 305 -58.44 11.95 29.27
CA LYS A 305 -57.08 12.52 29.35
C LYS A 305 -56.27 11.87 30.48
N ILE A 306 -56.88 11.61 31.63
CA ILE A 306 -56.23 10.96 32.77
C ILE A 306 -55.87 9.50 32.42
N LYS A 307 -56.81 8.74 31.84
CA LYS A 307 -56.57 7.36 31.38
C LYS A 307 -55.42 7.30 30.35
N LYS A 308 -55.43 8.20 29.34
CA LYS A 308 -54.33 8.30 28.36
C LYS A 308 -52.98 8.66 28.98
N ARG A 309 -52.94 9.47 30.04
CA ARG A 309 -51.70 9.78 30.77
C ARG A 309 -51.18 8.56 31.53
N ALA A 310 -52.06 7.85 32.24
CA ALA A 310 -51.69 6.62 32.96
C ALA A 310 -51.17 5.52 32.03
N GLU A 311 -51.78 5.34 30.85
CA GLU A 311 -51.29 4.39 29.83
C GLU A 311 -49.91 4.78 29.29
N ARG A 312 -49.69 6.08 29.00
CA ARG A 312 -48.38 6.58 28.56
C ARG A 312 -47.32 6.38 29.61
N GLU A 313 -47.64 6.55 30.89
CA GLU A 313 -46.71 6.29 32.00
C GLU A 313 -46.39 4.80 32.14
N LYS A 314 -47.39 3.92 32.05
CA LYS A 314 -47.16 2.46 32.02
C LYS A 314 -46.24 2.05 30.88
N ILE A 315 -46.42 2.61 29.67
CA ILE A 315 -45.55 2.34 28.53
C ILE A 315 -44.13 2.87 28.78
N ARG A 316 -43.98 4.10 29.30
CA ARG A 316 -42.67 4.67 29.66
C ARG A 316 -41.96 3.84 30.71
N PHE A 317 -42.68 3.36 31.73
CA PHE A 317 -42.14 2.52 32.78
C PHE A 317 -41.67 1.17 32.23
N LYS A 318 -42.49 0.50 31.39
CA LYS A 318 -42.09 -0.75 30.71
C LYS A 318 -40.85 -0.56 29.83
N ARG A 319 -40.77 0.54 29.06
CA ARG A 319 -39.59 0.86 28.26
C ARG A 319 -38.35 1.10 29.12
N ARG A 320 -38.46 1.89 30.20
CA ARG A 320 -37.33 2.12 31.13
C ARG A 320 -36.87 0.82 31.81
N TRP A 321 -37.81 -0.03 32.21
CA TRP A 321 -37.47 -1.32 32.82
C TRP A 321 -36.79 -2.27 31.82
N ALA A 322 -37.33 -2.39 30.60
CA ALA A 322 -36.70 -3.14 29.52
C ALA A 322 -35.29 -2.62 29.19
N TRP A 323 -35.11 -1.29 29.14
CA TRP A 323 -33.81 -0.67 28.88
C TRP A 323 -32.82 -0.90 30.03
N ARG A 324 -33.27 -0.86 31.29
CA ARG A 324 -32.43 -1.22 32.45
C ARG A 324 -32.01 -2.69 32.43
N LYS A 325 -32.92 -3.60 32.04
CA LYS A 325 -32.61 -5.03 31.90
C LYS A 325 -31.63 -5.28 30.75
N PHE A 326 -31.85 -4.64 29.61
CA PHE A 326 -30.93 -4.66 28.47
C PHE A 326 -29.55 -4.11 28.85
N LYS A 327 -29.48 -2.96 29.52
CA LYS A 327 -28.21 -2.36 29.96
C LYS A 327 -27.46 -3.25 30.96
N LYS A 328 -28.15 -3.93 31.88
CA LYS A 328 -27.51 -4.87 32.80
C LYS A 328 -26.94 -6.09 32.07
N ASN A 329 -27.69 -6.68 31.15
CA ASN A 329 -27.22 -7.82 30.35
C ASN A 329 -26.06 -7.40 29.43
N PHE A 330 -26.18 -6.25 28.76
CA PHE A 330 -25.15 -5.74 27.86
C PHE A 330 -23.87 -5.37 28.61
N ASN A 331 -23.97 -4.81 29.83
CA ASN A 331 -22.79 -4.51 30.64
C ASN A 331 -22.07 -5.77 31.14
N LEU A 332 -22.80 -6.85 31.41
CA LEU A 332 -22.21 -8.14 31.82
C LEU A 332 -21.49 -8.81 30.64
N GLU A 333 -22.17 -8.95 29.50
CA GLU A 333 -21.59 -9.51 28.27
C GLU A 333 -20.43 -8.65 27.76
N ALA A 334 -20.56 -7.32 27.80
CA ALA A 334 -19.50 -6.41 27.41
C ALA A 334 -18.32 -6.46 28.39
N ALA A 335 -18.53 -6.65 29.69
CA ALA A 335 -17.43 -6.77 30.66
C ALA A 335 -16.63 -8.05 30.44
N GLU A 336 -17.31 -9.17 30.20
CA GLU A 336 -16.66 -10.43 29.82
C GLU A 336 -15.89 -10.28 28.50
N PHE A 337 -16.53 -9.72 27.47
CA PHE A 337 -15.88 -9.43 26.19
C PHE A 337 -14.68 -8.50 26.34
N TYR A 338 -14.78 -7.41 27.12
CA TYR A 338 -13.69 -6.46 27.33
C TYR A 338 -12.52 -7.09 28.09
N SER A 339 -12.80 -8.00 29.03
CA SER A 339 -11.78 -8.75 29.77
C SER A 339 -10.99 -9.70 28.86
N VAL A 340 -11.67 -10.38 27.93
CA VAL A 340 -11.07 -11.26 26.91
C VAL A 340 -10.29 -10.44 25.88
N MET A 341 -10.88 -9.34 25.38
CA MET A 341 -10.24 -8.39 24.46
C MET A 341 -8.96 -7.79 25.05
N ARG A 342 -8.96 -7.42 26.34
CA ARG A 342 -7.78 -6.83 27.00
C ARG A 342 -6.63 -7.84 27.12
N ARG A 343 -6.94 -9.10 27.43
CA ARG A 343 -5.92 -10.18 27.50
C ARG A 343 -5.36 -10.51 26.12
N ASN A 344 -6.18 -10.43 25.08
CA ASN A 344 -5.81 -10.79 23.71
C ASN A 344 -5.57 -9.59 22.79
N ILE A 345 -5.36 -8.40 23.34
CA ILE A 345 -5.36 -7.16 22.54
C ILE A 345 -4.29 -7.20 21.43
N ILE A 346 -3.13 -7.79 21.74
CA ILE A 346 -2.04 -7.97 20.78
C ILE A 346 -2.47 -8.90 19.64
N TYR A 347 -3.14 -10.02 19.94
CA TYR A 347 -3.65 -10.95 18.92
C TYR A 347 -4.75 -10.34 18.06
N ILE A 348 -5.59 -9.49 18.65
CA ILE A 348 -6.68 -8.85 17.92
C ILE A 348 -6.13 -7.74 17.01
N ILE A 349 -5.15 -6.96 17.49
CA ILE A 349 -4.45 -5.98 16.67
C ILE A 349 -3.66 -6.67 15.55
N SER A 350 -2.96 -7.78 15.84
CA SER A 350 -2.20 -8.50 14.82
C SER A 350 -3.12 -9.17 13.79
N LEU A 351 -4.24 -9.74 14.22
CA LEU A 351 -5.27 -10.28 13.33
C LEU A 351 -5.89 -9.18 12.46
N ALA A 352 -6.22 -8.03 13.04
CA ALA A 352 -6.75 -6.88 12.29
C ALA A 352 -5.72 -6.36 11.27
N ALA A 353 -4.44 -6.28 11.65
CA ALA A 353 -3.36 -5.90 10.74
C ALA A 353 -3.19 -6.92 9.60
N LEU A 354 -3.30 -8.21 9.90
CA LEU A 354 -3.25 -9.29 8.90
C LEU A 354 -4.43 -9.22 7.93
N VAL A 355 -5.65 -8.99 8.44
CA VAL A 355 -6.84 -8.80 7.59
C VAL A 355 -6.68 -7.58 6.69
N LEU A 356 -6.19 -6.46 7.22
CA LEU A 356 -5.90 -5.26 6.43
C LEU A 356 -4.83 -5.51 5.36
N ALA A 357 -3.77 -6.26 5.69
CA ALA A 357 -2.73 -6.64 4.73
C ALA A 357 -3.30 -7.52 3.60
N ILE A 358 -4.21 -8.45 3.91
CA ILE A 358 -4.89 -9.29 2.92
C ILE A 358 -5.79 -8.43 2.02
N ILE A 359 -6.58 -7.52 2.60
CA ILE A 359 -7.43 -6.59 1.83
C ILE A 359 -6.59 -5.72 0.90
N TYR A 360 -5.46 -5.20 1.40
CA TYR A 360 -4.53 -4.41 0.59
C TYR A 360 -3.92 -5.24 -0.55
N LEU A 361 -3.54 -6.49 -0.29
CA LEU A 361 -3.00 -7.39 -1.32
C LEU A 361 -4.04 -7.66 -2.42
N ILE A 362 -5.30 -7.92 -2.04
CA ILE A 362 -6.42 -8.08 -2.99
C ILE A 362 -6.61 -6.80 -3.80
N PHE A 363 -6.54 -5.63 -3.16
CA PHE A 363 -6.63 -4.33 -3.83
C PHE A 363 -5.51 -4.12 -4.86
N CYS A 364 -4.25 -4.43 -4.50
CA CYS A 364 -3.12 -4.35 -5.41
C CYS A 364 -3.31 -5.28 -6.63
N ILE A 365 -3.73 -6.53 -6.41
CA ILE A 365 -4.02 -7.46 -7.51
C ILE A 365 -5.13 -6.91 -8.41
N ALA A 366 -6.22 -6.41 -7.83
CA ALA A 366 -7.34 -5.87 -8.59
C ALA A 366 -6.92 -4.65 -9.43
N ALA A 367 -6.14 -3.73 -8.86
CA ALA A 367 -5.65 -2.54 -9.55
C ALA A 367 -4.66 -2.86 -10.68
N LEU A 368 -3.82 -3.90 -10.51
CA LEU A 368 -2.84 -4.31 -11.54
C LEU A 368 -3.50 -5.11 -12.68
N ARG A 369 -4.45 -6.01 -12.37
CA ARG A 369 -5.07 -6.92 -13.35
C ARG A 369 -6.15 -6.28 -14.20
N PHE A 370 -6.91 -5.39 -13.60
CA PHE A 370 -8.01 -4.73 -14.28
C PHE A 370 -7.53 -3.30 -14.53
N LYS A 371 -7.35 -2.93 -15.80
CA LYS A 371 -7.18 -1.52 -16.22
C LYS A 371 -8.50 -0.80 -15.93
N ILE A 372 -8.78 -0.52 -14.67
CA ILE A 372 -10.08 -0.01 -14.24
C ILE A 372 -10.02 1.51 -14.39
N ASP A 373 -10.57 2.02 -15.48
CA ASP A 373 -10.74 3.46 -15.76
C ASP A 373 -11.76 4.16 -14.83
N ASN A 374 -11.99 3.62 -13.62
CA ASN A 374 -12.90 4.22 -12.67
C ASN A 374 -12.19 5.34 -11.89
N ASN A 375 -12.72 6.56 -11.99
CA ASN A 375 -12.26 7.74 -11.23
C ASN A 375 -12.00 7.49 -9.73
N LEU A 376 -12.78 6.59 -9.11
CA LEU A 376 -12.60 6.23 -7.69
C LEU A 376 -11.28 5.51 -7.42
N ILE A 377 -10.84 4.62 -8.32
CA ILE A 377 -9.60 3.88 -8.15
C ILE A 377 -8.42 4.82 -8.38
N SER A 378 -8.47 5.69 -9.39
CA SER A 378 -7.46 6.72 -9.60
C SER A 378 -7.29 7.65 -8.40
N GLN A 379 -8.39 8.02 -7.72
CA GLN A 379 -8.34 8.78 -6.47
C GLN A 379 -7.70 7.99 -5.33
N ILE A 380 -8.05 6.71 -5.14
CA ILE A 380 -7.46 5.86 -4.09
C ILE A 380 -5.96 5.64 -4.35
N LEU A 381 -5.56 5.45 -5.61
CA LEU A 381 -4.17 5.25 -6.03
C LEU A 381 -3.27 6.47 -5.74
N ASN A 382 -3.82 7.67 -5.64
CA ASN A 382 -3.06 8.86 -5.25
C ASN A 382 -2.67 8.86 -3.76
N TYR A 383 -3.46 8.20 -2.90
CA TYR A 383 -3.22 8.13 -1.46
C TYR A 383 -2.57 6.80 -1.03
N LEU A 384 -2.76 5.74 -1.81
CA LEU A 384 -2.29 4.40 -1.51
C LEU A 384 -1.32 3.94 -2.59
N PRO A 385 0.00 3.86 -2.30
CA PRO A 385 0.97 3.45 -3.31
C PRO A 385 0.74 1.98 -3.67
N VAL A 386 0.33 1.72 -4.92
CA VAL A 386 0.28 0.36 -5.46
C VAL A 386 1.58 0.10 -6.20
N PRO A 387 2.39 -0.89 -5.77
CA PRO A 387 3.65 -1.22 -6.44
C PRO A 387 3.37 -1.87 -7.80
N ALA A 388 3.79 -1.23 -8.90
CA ALA A 388 3.72 -1.82 -10.24
C ALA A 388 5.06 -2.44 -10.66
N VAL A 389 6.17 -1.85 -10.23
CA VAL A 389 7.51 -2.42 -10.43
C VAL A 389 8.27 -2.36 -9.14
N ILE A 390 8.82 -3.49 -8.71
CA ILE A 390 9.66 -3.59 -7.53
C ILE A 390 11.11 -3.78 -8.00
N THR A 391 11.99 -2.88 -7.57
CA THR A 391 13.42 -2.99 -7.82
C THR A 391 14.19 -3.11 -6.51
N ASN A 392 15.42 -3.62 -6.57
CA ASN A 392 16.33 -3.62 -5.41
C ASN A 392 16.65 -2.22 -4.87
N GLN A 393 16.41 -1.19 -5.67
CA GLN A 393 16.65 0.18 -5.30
C GLN A 393 15.39 0.86 -4.78
N GLY A 394 14.20 0.56 -5.30
CA GLY A 394 12.93 1.14 -4.86
C GLY A 394 11.72 0.64 -5.64
N VAL A 395 10.57 1.28 -5.44
CA VAL A 395 9.29 0.88 -6.03
C VAL A 395 8.80 1.95 -7.01
N ILE A 396 8.32 1.53 -8.17
CA ILE A 396 7.58 2.38 -9.12
C ILE A 396 6.09 2.15 -8.85
N SER A 397 5.37 3.22 -8.55
CA SER A 397 3.93 3.17 -8.33
C SER A 397 3.18 2.92 -9.64
N TYR A 398 1.97 2.37 -9.55
CA TYR A 398 1.14 2.10 -10.72
C TYR A 398 0.80 3.36 -11.54
N ASN A 399 0.53 4.49 -10.88
CA ASN A 399 0.27 5.76 -11.58
C ASN A 399 1.50 6.24 -12.36
N ASP A 400 2.68 6.13 -11.76
CA ASP A 400 3.93 6.47 -12.46
C ASP A 400 4.16 5.52 -13.64
N PHE A 401 3.90 4.23 -13.46
CA PHE A 401 4.03 3.22 -14.50
C PHE A 401 3.11 3.49 -15.70
N GLN A 402 1.84 3.84 -15.47
CA GLN A 402 0.92 4.22 -16.56
C GLN A 402 1.41 5.45 -17.35
N ASN A 403 1.98 6.45 -16.67
CA ASN A 403 2.55 7.62 -17.34
C ASN A 403 3.77 7.27 -18.20
N ILE A 404 4.54 6.25 -17.81
CA ILE A 404 5.69 5.73 -18.56
C ILE A 404 5.22 4.89 -19.75
N GLU A 405 4.18 4.07 -19.59
CA GLU A 405 3.67 3.13 -20.61
C GLU A 405 3.26 3.85 -21.91
N ASN A 406 2.81 5.10 -21.81
CA ASN A 406 2.34 5.92 -22.94
C ASN A 406 3.46 6.41 -23.89
N LYS A 407 4.75 6.34 -23.50
CA LYS A 407 5.87 6.83 -24.32
C LYS A 407 6.76 5.66 -24.76
N ASN A 408 6.55 5.14 -25.96
CA ASN A 408 7.39 4.12 -26.63
C ASN A 408 7.59 2.77 -25.88
N TYR A 409 7.07 2.61 -24.66
CA TYR A 409 7.28 1.45 -23.81
C TYR A 409 6.65 0.16 -24.36
N LEU A 410 5.50 0.28 -25.04
CA LEU A 410 4.76 -0.87 -25.58
C LEU A 410 5.54 -1.64 -26.66
N GLY A 411 6.42 -0.97 -27.40
CA GLY A 411 7.22 -1.58 -28.48
C GLY A 411 8.49 -2.31 -28.03
N PHE A 412 8.89 -2.17 -26.77
CA PHE A 412 10.12 -2.77 -26.25
C PHE A 412 9.96 -4.25 -25.90
N ASN A 413 11.02 -5.04 -26.08
CA ASN A 413 11.07 -6.39 -25.51
C ASN A 413 11.18 -6.35 -23.97
N LEU A 414 10.98 -7.47 -23.29
CA LEU A 414 10.97 -7.51 -21.82
C LEU A 414 12.29 -7.03 -21.19
N SER A 415 13.43 -7.26 -21.85
CA SER A 415 14.75 -6.83 -21.37
C SER A 415 14.92 -5.32 -21.49
N GLU A 416 14.53 -4.75 -22.62
CA GLU A 416 14.52 -3.31 -22.89
C GLU A 416 13.55 -2.58 -21.98
N LYS A 417 12.35 -3.12 -21.75
CA LYS A 417 11.38 -2.60 -20.77
C LYS A 417 12.01 -2.48 -19.38
N LYS A 418 12.71 -3.53 -18.92
CA LYS A 418 13.40 -3.52 -17.62
C LYS A 418 14.52 -2.46 -17.57
N LYS A 419 15.36 -2.37 -18.61
CA LYS A 419 16.44 -1.38 -18.70
C LYS A 419 15.90 0.05 -18.72
N TYR A 420 14.80 0.28 -19.44
CA TYR A 420 14.14 1.56 -19.52
C TYR A 420 13.57 1.99 -18.16
N LEU A 421 12.84 1.10 -17.47
CA LEU A 421 12.31 1.36 -16.13
C LEU A 421 13.41 1.62 -15.11
N ALA A 422 14.49 0.84 -15.15
CA ALA A 422 15.65 1.05 -14.30
C ALA A 422 16.31 2.42 -14.56
N SER A 423 16.49 2.79 -15.84
CA SER A 423 17.03 4.09 -16.22
C SER A 423 16.16 5.25 -15.75
N TRP A 424 14.84 5.11 -15.91
CA TRP A 424 13.86 6.09 -15.43
C TRP A 424 13.93 6.25 -13.91
N LEU A 425 14.04 5.16 -13.14
CA LEU A 425 14.16 5.19 -11.69
C LEU A 425 15.41 5.96 -11.24
N VAL A 426 16.56 5.73 -11.90
CA VAL A 426 17.81 6.45 -11.61
C VAL A 426 17.64 7.94 -11.90
N ARG A 427 17.08 8.32 -13.06
CA ARG A 427 16.82 9.72 -13.41
C ARG A 427 15.88 10.39 -12.41
N ARG A 428 14.78 9.74 -12.03
CA ARG A 428 13.81 10.28 -11.06
C ARG A 428 14.45 10.57 -9.71
N ARG A 429 15.36 9.71 -9.24
CA ARG A 429 16.10 9.94 -7.99
C ARG A 429 17.02 11.14 -8.08
N LEU A 430 17.69 11.32 -9.20
CA LEU A 430 18.54 12.49 -9.42
C LEU A 430 17.70 13.77 -9.48
N ILE A 431 16.55 13.74 -10.16
CA ILE A 431 15.57 14.85 -10.17
C ILE A 431 15.14 15.19 -8.73
N GLN A 432 14.81 14.19 -7.92
CA GLN A 432 14.46 14.38 -6.51
C GLN A 432 15.63 14.91 -5.67
N LYS A 433 16.85 14.40 -5.87
CA LYS A 433 18.08 14.86 -5.19
C LYS A 433 18.33 16.34 -5.46
N TYR A 434 18.13 16.79 -6.70
CA TYR A 434 18.37 18.18 -7.10
C TYR A 434 17.15 19.09 -6.95
N GLY A 435 16.02 18.57 -6.48
CA GLY A 435 14.78 19.36 -6.33
C GLY A 435 14.22 19.88 -7.66
N LEU A 436 14.49 19.21 -8.78
CA LEU A 436 14.00 19.61 -10.09
C LEU A 436 12.53 19.19 -10.28
N PRO A 437 11.73 19.94 -11.06
CA PRO A 437 10.39 19.50 -11.42
C PRO A 437 10.47 18.23 -12.27
N VAL A 438 9.45 17.36 -12.16
CA VAL A 438 9.41 16.08 -12.91
C VAL A 438 9.41 16.29 -14.43
N SER A 439 8.95 17.46 -14.88
CA SER A 439 8.95 17.89 -16.28
C SER A 439 10.20 18.67 -16.70
N ALA A 440 11.26 18.71 -15.88
CA ALA A 440 12.48 19.41 -16.22
C ALA A 440 13.09 18.89 -17.54
N PRO A 441 13.62 19.77 -18.40
CA PRO A 441 14.41 19.38 -19.56
C PRO A 441 15.55 18.43 -19.16
N ALA A 442 15.88 17.48 -20.04
CA ALA A 442 16.96 16.52 -19.79
C ALA A 442 18.32 17.23 -19.61
N ASP A 443 18.52 18.34 -20.32
CA ASP A 443 19.74 19.13 -20.28
C ASP A 443 19.96 19.78 -18.91
N ASP A 444 18.91 20.29 -18.26
CA ASP A 444 18.99 20.87 -16.92
C ASP A 444 19.46 19.83 -15.89
N LEU A 445 18.93 18.61 -15.99
CA LEU A 445 19.34 17.49 -15.15
C LEU A 445 20.80 17.11 -15.42
N ALA A 446 21.22 17.10 -16.67
CA ALA A 446 22.60 16.79 -17.04
C ALA A 446 23.59 17.84 -16.52
N VAL A 447 23.29 19.13 -16.67
CA VAL A 447 24.11 20.22 -16.14
C VAL A 447 24.21 20.16 -14.61
N LYS A 448 23.09 19.95 -13.91
CA LYS A 448 23.10 19.78 -12.44
C LYS A 448 23.90 18.55 -12.02
N PHE A 449 23.82 17.46 -12.78
CA PHE A 449 24.59 16.24 -12.51
C PHE A 449 26.09 16.46 -12.67
N VAL A 450 26.51 17.17 -13.72
CA VAL A 450 27.91 17.49 -13.93
C VAL A 450 28.43 18.32 -12.75
N LEU A 451 27.68 19.32 -12.29
CA LEU A 451 28.06 20.15 -11.15
C LEU A 451 28.03 19.45 -9.78
N ASP A 452 27.58 18.20 -9.70
CA ASP A 452 27.51 17.46 -8.44
C ASP A 452 28.90 16.98 -8.00
N ARG A 453 29.36 17.51 -6.85
CA ARG A 453 30.64 17.16 -6.23
C ARG A 453 30.74 15.68 -5.85
N ASP A 454 29.63 15.01 -5.56
CA ASP A 454 29.64 13.59 -5.20
C ASP A 454 30.03 12.70 -6.40
N PHE A 455 29.71 13.14 -7.62
CA PHE A 455 29.94 12.37 -8.84
C PHE A 455 31.14 12.85 -9.64
N ASN A 456 31.44 14.16 -9.60
CA ASN A 456 32.40 14.81 -10.48
C ASN A 456 33.48 15.61 -9.72
N GLN A 457 33.83 15.18 -8.51
CA GLN A 457 34.82 15.86 -7.65
C GLN A 457 36.14 16.20 -8.37
N VAL A 458 36.69 15.25 -9.14
CA VAL A 458 37.99 15.42 -9.81
C VAL A 458 37.93 16.53 -10.86
N GLY A 459 36.88 16.53 -11.69
CA GLY A 459 36.68 17.55 -12.70
C GLY A 459 36.52 18.93 -12.07
N LEU A 460 35.65 19.05 -11.07
CA LEU A 460 35.43 20.31 -10.34
C LEU A 460 36.70 20.84 -9.66
N TYR A 461 37.49 19.96 -9.03
CA TYR A 461 38.75 20.38 -8.41
C TYR A 461 39.77 20.89 -9.43
N ARG A 462 39.87 20.24 -10.60
CA ARG A 462 40.73 20.74 -11.69
C ARG A 462 40.25 22.10 -12.19
N MET A 463 38.94 22.31 -12.30
CA MET A 463 38.37 23.58 -12.72
C MET A 463 38.61 24.71 -11.70
N GLU A 464 38.43 24.43 -10.40
CA GLU A 464 38.78 25.36 -9.32
C GLU A 464 40.27 25.74 -9.40
N LYS A 465 41.15 24.74 -9.58
CA LYS A 465 42.59 24.98 -9.75
C LYS A 465 42.91 25.84 -10.97
N ILE A 466 42.29 25.59 -12.13
CA ILE A 466 42.49 26.43 -13.32
C ILE A 466 42.02 27.87 -13.05
N SER A 467 40.87 28.05 -12.37
CA SER A 467 40.37 29.37 -12.00
C SER A 467 41.33 30.12 -11.06
N ASP A 468 41.94 29.42 -10.10
CA ASP A 468 42.91 30.01 -9.18
C ASP A 468 44.21 30.41 -9.88
N LEU A 469 44.71 29.59 -10.82
CA LEU A 469 45.90 29.91 -11.62
C LEU A 469 45.66 31.08 -12.57
N LEU A 470 44.46 31.20 -13.14
CA LEU A 470 44.07 32.36 -13.95
C LEU A 470 44.09 33.67 -13.17
N LYS A 471 43.70 33.65 -11.88
CA LYS A 471 43.82 34.82 -10.99
C LYS A 471 45.28 35.16 -10.67
N GLY A 472 46.15 34.14 -10.66
CA GLY A 472 47.59 34.27 -10.43
C GLY A 472 48.41 34.81 -11.61
N GLN A 473 47.76 35.24 -12.69
CA GLN A 473 48.37 35.73 -13.94
C GLN A 473 49.10 34.66 -14.78
N ASP A 474 48.84 33.37 -14.57
CA ASP A 474 49.35 32.34 -15.49
C ASP A 474 48.72 32.50 -16.89
N SER A 475 49.49 32.24 -17.95
CA SER A 475 48.97 32.35 -19.32
C SER A 475 47.99 31.22 -19.64
N PHE A 476 46.92 31.54 -20.36
CA PHE A 476 45.86 30.58 -20.72
C PHE A 476 46.41 29.33 -21.41
N GLU A 477 47.45 29.49 -22.22
CA GLU A 477 48.15 28.42 -22.95
C GLU A 477 48.82 27.40 -22.01
N GLN A 478 49.37 27.85 -20.87
CA GLN A 478 50.04 26.98 -19.91
C GLN A 478 49.08 26.12 -19.11
N LEU A 479 47.80 26.47 -19.09
CA LEU A 479 46.75 25.76 -18.36
C LEU A 479 46.21 24.54 -19.12
N GLY A 480 46.58 24.40 -20.40
CA GLY A 480 46.27 23.21 -21.22
C GLY A 480 46.65 21.89 -20.55
N LYS A 481 47.71 21.87 -19.72
CA LYS A 481 48.17 20.67 -18.98
C LYS A 481 47.18 20.15 -17.93
N TYR A 482 46.21 20.96 -17.52
CA TYR A 482 45.17 20.58 -16.55
C TYR A 482 43.84 20.21 -17.21
N ALA A 483 43.72 20.44 -18.52
CA ALA A 483 42.56 20.09 -19.31
C ALA A 483 42.72 18.71 -19.96
N ASP A 484 41.61 18.04 -20.25
CA ASP A 484 41.63 16.79 -21.02
C ASP A 484 41.72 17.12 -22.52
N GLU A 485 41.13 18.23 -22.95
CA GLU A 485 41.29 18.77 -24.31
C GLU A 485 41.61 20.26 -24.24
N TYR A 486 42.58 20.69 -25.05
CA TYR A 486 42.93 22.09 -25.23
C TYR A 486 42.94 22.41 -26.72
N ASN A 487 42.28 23.51 -27.09
CA ASN A 487 42.34 24.02 -28.44
C ASN A 487 42.88 25.45 -28.47
N ASN A 488 43.91 25.65 -29.28
CA ASN A 488 44.65 26.90 -29.40
C ASN A 488 44.10 27.83 -30.51
N GLY A 489 42.78 27.86 -30.70
CA GLY A 489 42.11 28.82 -31.57
C GLY A 489 41.31 28.12 -32.68
N VAL A 490 39.99 28.03 -32.47
CA VAL A 490 39.03 27.60 -33.47
C VAL A 490 38.11 28.76 -33.80
N TYR A 491 37.71 28.83 -35.06
CA TYR A 491 36.77 29.81 -35.56
C TYR A 491 35.39 29.15 -35.71
N TYR A 492 34.40 29.69 -35.01
CA TYR A 492 33.02 29.20 -35.06
C TYR A 492 32.11 30.31 -35.59
N ASN A 493 31.07 29.94 -36.33
CA ASN A 493 29.98 30.90 -36.52
C ASN A 493 29.21 31.08 -35.19
N LEU A 494 28.47 32.18 -35.05
CA LEU A 494 27.78 32.52 -33.80
C LEU A 494 26.82 31.39 -33.34
N GLY A 495 26.12 30.74 -34.29
CA GLY A 495 25.19 29.65 -34.01
C GLY A 495 25.89 28.39 -33.46
N GLN A 496 26.96 27.94 -34.11
CA GLN A 496 27.78 26.79 -33.70
C GLN A 496 28.47 27.05 -32.35
N ALA A 497 28.94 28.29 -32.12
CA ALA A 497 29.49 28.68 -30.84
C ALA A 497 28.41 28.62 -29.74
N GLY A 498 27.19 29.07 -30.04
CA GLY A 498 26.04 28.97 -29.15
C GLY A 498 25.61 27.53 -28.85
N GLU A 499 25.60 26.66 -29.85
CA GLU A 499 25.28 25.24 -29.67
C GLU A 499 26.34 24.51 -28.86
N LYS A 500 27.62 24.81 -29.08
CA LYS A 500 28.71 24.11 -28.40
C LYS A 500 28.93 24.64 -26.98
N PHE A 501 28.98 25.96 -26.82
CA PHE A 501 29.40 26.60 -25.58
C PHE A 501 28.30 27.43 -24.89
N GLY A 502 27.12 27.58 -25.49
CA GLY A 502 26.06 28.44 -24.96
C GLY A 502 26.24 29.91 -25.31
N SER A 503 25.36 30.77 -24.80
CA SER A 503 25.36 32.21 -25.10
C SER A 503 26.64 32.94 -24.65
N ALA A 504 27.30 32.41 -23.61
CA ALA A 504 28.53 32.96 -23.04
C ALA A 504 29.67 33.10 -24.07
N ALA A 505 29.70 32.29 -25.14
CA ALA A 505 30.71 32.44 -26.18
C ALA A 505 30.57 33.73 -27.00
N GLY A 506 29.34 34.19 -27.24
CA GLY A 506 29.08 35.42 -28.01
C GLY A 506 29.27 36.71 -27.20
N GLU A 507 29.08 36.62 -25.88
CA GLU A 507 29.10 37.76 -24.95
C GLU A 507 30.51 38.19 -24.50
N LEU A 508 31.54 37.36 -24.75
CA LEU A 508 32.92 37.65 -24.35
C LEU A 508 33.52 38.76 -25.22
N ALA A 509 34.25 39.71 -24.64
CA ALA A 509 35.09 40.64 -25.39
C ALA A 509 36.39 39.96 -25.86
N VAL A 510 37.07 40.52 -26.86
CA VAL A 510 38.38 40.02 -27.32
C VAL A 510 39.37 40.01 -26.15
N ASP A 511 40.16 38.93 -26.06
CA ASP A 511 41.09 38.60 -24.96
C ASP A 511 40.46 38.36 -23.59
N GLN A 512 39.13 38.43 -23.46
CA GLN A 512 38.43 38.09 -22.24
C GLN A 512 38.35 36.57 -22.07
N ILE A 513 38.50 36.12 -20.82
CA ILE A 513 38.35 34.73 -20.39
C ILE A 513 36.98 34.57 -19.74
N SER A 514 36.26 33.51 -20.10
CA SER A 514 34.96 33.20 -19.54
C SER A 514 35.06 32.68 -18.11
N GLN A 515 33.95 32.75 -17.39
CA GLN A 515 33.74 31.89 -16.23
C GLN A 515 33.63 30.41 -16.67
N ILE A 516 33.57 29.51 -15.71
CA ILE A 516 33.36 28.09 -15.96
C ILE A 516 31.97 27.89 -16.57
N ILE A 517 31.91 27.28 -17.75
CA ILE A 517 30.68 26.97 -18.45
C ILE A 517 30.42 25.46 -18.31
N PRO A 518 29.47 25.05 -17.45
CA PRO A 518 29.07 23.65 -17.35
C PRO A 518 28.15 23.27 -18.51
N ARG A 519 28.43 22.12 -19.13
CA ARG A 519 27.60 21.48 -20.17
C ARG A 519 27.35 20.02 -19.78
N ALA A 520 26.52 19.33 -20.55
CA ALA A 520 26.15 17.94 -20.26
C ALA A 520 27.33 16.94 -20.34
N ASP A 521 28.35 17.30 -21.11
CA ASP A 521 29.57 16.53 -21.38
C ASP A 521 30.76 16.90 -20.48
N GLY A 522 30.77 18.10 -19.90
CA GLY A 522 31.86 18.54 -19.05
C GLY A 522 31.89 20.03 -18.78
N TYR A 523 33.10 20.55 -18.61
CA TYR A 523 33.34 21.94 -18.24
C TYR A 523 34.21 22.62 -19.27
N TYR A 524 33.80 23.82 -19.66
CA TYR A 524 34.53 24.66 -20.61
C TYR A 524 35.00 25.94 -19.93
N ILE A 525 36.22 26.38 -20.27
CA ILE A 525 36.67 27.76 -20.09
C ILE A 525 37.12 28.25 -21.45
N LEU A 526 36.61 29.41 -21.85
CA LEU A 526 36.87 30.01 -23.15
C LEU A 526 37.76 31.23 -22.97
N LYS A 527 38.60 31.51 -23.97
CA LYS A 527 39.23 32.80 -24.18
C LYS A 527 38.90 33.25 -25.60
N ARG A 528 38.30 34.43 -25.74
CA ARG A 528 38.02 34.99 -27.07
C ARG A 528 39.32 35.55 -27.67
N ILE A 529 39.52 35.30 -28.96
CA ILE A 529 40.61 35.86 -29.76
C ILE A 529 40.04 36.68 -30.91
N ASN A 530 40.90 37.31 -31.70
CA ASN A 530 40.46 38.11 -32.85
C ASN A 530 39.62 37.27 -33.81
N ASP A 531 38.47 37.83 -34.18
CA ASP A 531 37.57 37.26 -35.15
C ASP A 531 38.20 37.28 -36.55
N LYS A 532 37.85 36.31 -37.39
CA LYS A 532 38.38 36.18 -38.75
C LYS A 532 37.26 35.78 -39.69
N ASP A 533 37.14 36.46 -40.84
CA ASP A 533 36.15 36.13 -41.87
C ASP A 533 34.70 36.06 -41.33
N ASN A 534 34.33 36.97 -40.42
CA ASN A 534 33.06 36.98 -39.68
C ASN A 534 32.81 35.76 -38.78
N LEU A 535 33.85 34.98 -38.46
CA LEU A 535 33.81 33.88 -37.52
C LEU A 535 34.42 34.28 -36.18
N LEU A 536 33.79 33.82 -35.10
CA LEU A 536 34.19 34.11 -33.74
C LEU A 536 35.38 33.24 -33.35
N GLY A 537 36.49 33.88 -33.00
CA GLY A 537 37.71 33.18 -32.63
C GLY A 537 37.70 32.78 -31.14
N ILE A 538 37.84 31.48 -30.85
CA ILE A 538 37.79 30.95 -29.48
C ILE A 538 38.95 29.99 -29.22
N LYS A 539 39.71 30.24 -28.15
CA LYS A 539 40.52 29.20 -27.48
C LYS A 539 39.70 28.59 -26.35
N TYR A 540 39.83 27.28 -26.12
CA TYR A 540 39.12 26.66 -25.00
C TYR A 540 39.92 25.57 -24.31
N LEU A 541 39.63 25.43 -23.03
CA LEU A 541 40.02 24.31 -22.17
C LEU A 541 38.76 23.50 -21.87
N PHE A 542 38.82 22.20 -22.06
CA PHE A 542 37.73 21.29 -21.74
C PHE A 542 38.19 20.22 -20.75
N ILE A 543 37.39 20.04 -19.70
CA ILE A 543 37.54 18.96 -18.73
C ILE A 543 36.33 18.06 -18.83
N LYS A 544 36.58 16.78 -19.10
CA LYS A 544 35.53 15.78 -19.26
C LYS A 544 34.91 15.48 -17.91
N ALA A 545 33.59 15.60 -17.82
CA ALA A 545 32.84 15.12 -16.66
C ALA A 545 32.34 13.70 -16.90
N ARG A 546 32.01 13.01 -15.81
CA ARG A 546 31.12 11.86 -15.89
C ARG A 546 29.75 12.37 -16.30
N THR A 547 29.23 11.84 -17.40
CA THR A 547 27.95 12.30 -17.94
C THR A 547 26.78 11.61 -17.27
N LEU A 548 25.61 12.24 -17.32
CA LEU A 548 24.37 11.68 -16.79
C LEU A 548 24.05 10.31 -17.42
N ASP A 549 24.20 10.20 -18.74
CA ASP A 549 23.86 8.98 -19.47
C ASP A 549 24.80 7.81 -19.12
N GLN A 550 26.09 8.08 -18.94
CA GLN A 550 27.04 7.07 -18.45
C GLN A 550 26.64 6.58 -17.06
N HIS A 551 26.31 7.49 -16.15
CA HIS A 551 25.88 7.13 -14.81
C HIS A 551 24.58 6.31 -14.81
N VAL A 552 23.60 6.71 -15.63
CA VAL A 552 22.31 6.01 -15.76
C VAL A 552 22.52 4.62 -16.34
N ALA A 553 23.34 4.47 -17.39
CA ALA A 553 23.65 3.18 -17.99
C ALA A 553 24.26 2.23 -16.96
N GLU A 554 25.36 2.63 -16.31
CA GLU A 554 26.06 1.80 -15.33
C GLU A 554 25.21 1.41 -14.11
N LYS A 555 24.33 2.32 -13.66
CA LYS A 555 23.43 2.04 -12.53
C LYS A 555 22.27 1.18 -12.96
N SER A 556 21.71 1.39 -14.15
CA SER A 556 20.55 0.63 -14.65
C SER A 556 20.89 -0.86 -14.81
N GLU A 557 22.10 -1.21 -15.24
CA GLU A 557 22.56 -2.59 -15.37
C GLU A 557 22.60 -3.36 -14.04
N LYS A 558 22.84 -2.65 -12.93
CA LYS A 558 22.90 -3.23 -11.58
C LYS A 558 21.52 -3.35 -10.92
N ILE A 559 20.49 -2.78 -11.54
CA ILE A 559 19.13 -2.79 -11.00
C ILE A 559 18.39 -4.04 -11.47
N LYS A 560 18.00 -4.87 -10.51
CA LYS A 560 17.08 -6.00 -10.76
C LYS A 560 15.65 -5.49 -10.63
N ALA A 561 14.87 -5.58 -11.70
CA ALA A 561 13.48 -5.15 -11.74
C ALA A 561 12.52 -6.34 -11.89
N PHE A 562 11.53 -6.39 -10.99
CA PHE A 562 10.38 -7.29 -11.03
C PHE A 562 9.15 -6.48 -11.41
N VAL A 563 8.62 -6.75 -12.59
CA VAL A 563 7.43 -6.08 -13.12
C VAL A 563 6.20 -6.87 -12.68
N LEU A 564 5.25 -6.19 -12.03
CA LEU A 564 4.00 -6.75 -11.51
C LEU A 564 2.79 -6.34 -12.34
N ALA A 565 2.89 -5.24 -13.09
CA ALA A 565 1.87 -4.76 -14.02
C ALA A 565 2.17 -5.25 -15.44
N ASP A 566 1.16 -5.80 -16.13
CA ASP A 566 1.24 -6.25 -17.52
C ASP A 566 0.78 -5.17 -18.51
#